data_AF-A0A0V0Z4G1-F1
#
_entry.id   AF-A0A0V0Z4G1-F1
#
_cell.length_a   1.000
_cell.length_b   1.000
_cell.length_c   1.000
_cell.angle_alpha   90.00
_cell.angle_beta   90.00
_cell.angle_gamma   90.00
#
_symmetry.space_group_name_H-M   'P 1'
#
loop_
_entity.id
_entity.type
_entity.pdbx_description
1 polymer ?
#
loop_
_entity_poly.entity_id
_entity_poly.type
_entity_poly.pdbx_seq_one_letter_code
_entity_poly.pdbx_strand_id
1 'polypeptide(L)'
;MVERQTSKRVKCLRTDNGREYVNNMFAEFLMRKGIRHERTIPETPQQNGVAERMNRTLVEKARTMLIDANLSPDLWAEAVGTANY
;
A
#
# COMPACT_ATOMS: atom_id res chain seq x y z
N MET A 1 11.10 -2.43 -3.90
CA MET A 1 10.40 -3.23 -4.94
C MET A 1 9.88 -2.32 -6.05
N VAL A 2 9.08 -1.30 -5.74
CA VAL A 2 8.58 -0.29 -6.72
C VAL A 2 9.67 0.33 -7.59
N GLU A 3 10.75 0.85 -7.01
CA GLU A 3 11.82 1.48 -7.81
C GLU A 3 12.55 0.49 -8.73
N ARG A 4 12.60 -0.79 -8.35
CA ARG A 4 13.22 -1.85 -9.17
C ARG A 4 12.29 -2.34 -10.28
N GLN A 5 10.98 -2.41 -10.02
CA GLN A 5 9.99 -2.85 -11.00
C GLN A 5 9.67 -1.78 -12.04
N THR A 6 9.72 -0.51 -11.63
CA THR A 6 9.35 0.63 -12.51
C THR A 6 10.56 1.37 -13.08
N SER A 7 11.77 1.08 -12.58
CA SER A 7 13.01 1.83 -12.83
C SER A 7 12.91 3.33 -12.49
N LYS A 8 11.89 3.75 -11.70
CA LYS A 8 11.67 5.13 -11.30
C LYS A 8 11.95 5.30 -9.81
N ARG A 9 12.67 6.36 -9.44
CA ARG A 9 12.88 6.70 -8.04
C ARG A 9 11.63 7.30 -7.41
N VAL A 10 11.31 6.87 -6.20
CA VAL A 10 10.23 7.46 -5.40
C VAL A 10 10.73 8.80 -4.85
N LYS A 11 10.00 9.88 -5.14
CA LYS A 11 10.37 11.23 -4.68
C LYS A 11 9.57 11.68 -3.46
N CYS A 12 8.32 11.25 -3.38
CA CYS A 12 7.41 11.60 -2.31
C CYS A 12 6.56 10.38 -1.95
N LEU A 13 6.36 10.16 -0.65
CA LEU A 13 5.45 9.18 -0.09
C LEU A 13 4.40 9.93 0.72
N ARG A 14 3.13 9.68 0.41
CA ARG A 14 2.00 10.21 1.19
C ARG A 14 1.37 9.09 2.02
N THR A 15 1.23 9.30 3.32
CA THR A 15 0.59 8.35 4.24
C THR A 15 -0.46 9.05 5.07
N ASP A 16 -1.35 8.29 5.70
CA ASP A 16 -2.17 8.80 6.78
C ASP A 16 -1.34 9.08 8.06
N ASN A 17 -2.02 9.56 9.10
CA ASN A 17 -1.43 9.77 10.42
C ASN A 17 -1.42 8.49 11.28
N GLY A 18 -1.45 7.32 10.65
CA GLY A 18 -1.27 6.04 11.33
C GLY A 18 0.05 6.03 12.10
N ARG A 19 0.02 5.54 13.34
CA ARG A 19 1.21 5.53 14.23
C ARG A 19 2.40 4.75 13.65
N GLU A 20 2.13 3.80 12.77
CA GLU A 20 3.15 3.05 12.01
C GLU A 20 3.96 3.92 11.05
N TYR A 21 3.38 5.01 10.53
CA TYR A 21 4.05 6.00 9.67
C TYR A 21 4.55 7.21 10.44
N VAL A 22 4.13 7.38 11.70
CA VAL A 22 4.49 8.51 12.57
C VAL A 22 5.46 8.04 13.65
N ASN A 23 6.67 7.66 13.24
CA ASN A 23 7.78 7.37 14.16
C ASN A 23 9.14 7.76 13.56
N ASN A 24 10.13 7.93 14.43
CA ASN A 24 11.47 8.39 14.05
C ASN A 24 12.19 7.40 13.13
N MET A 25 12.04 6.10 13.36
CA MET A 25 12.68 5.07 12.53
C MET A 25 12.21 5.15 11.06
N PHE A 26 10.92 5.36 10.85
CA PHE A 26 10.33 5.53 9.53
C PHE A 26 10.76 6.84 8.88
N ALA A 27 10.77 7.94 9.63
CA ALA A 27 11.24 9.23 9.14
C ALA A 27 12.72 9.19 8.72
N GLU A 28 13.60 8.60 9.53
CA GLU A 28 15.02 8.40 9.21
C GLU A 28 15.22 7.51 7.99
N PHE A 29 14.41 6.46 7.85
CA PHE A 29 14.45 5.60 6.68
C PHE A 29 14.14 6.38 5.40
N LEU A 30 13.06 7.17 5.39
CA LEU A 30 12.67 7.98 4.23
C LEU A 30 13.71 9.06 3.91
N MET A 31 14.24 9.73 4.95
CA MET A 31 15.29 10.74 4.81
C MET A 31 16.56 10.17 4.17
N ARG A 32 17.02 8.99 4.64
CA ARG A 32 18.19 8.29 4.06
C ARG A 32 17.96 7.88 2.61
N LYS A 33 16.70 7.67 2.21
CA LYS A 33 16.32 7.37 0.83
C LYS A 33 16.07 8.64 0.00
N GLY A 34 16.12 9.83 0.59
CA GLY A 34 15.80 11.09 -0.08
C GLY A 34 14.33 11.21 -0.47
N ILE A 35 13.43 10.49 0.23
CA ILE A 35 12.00 10.49 -0.04
C ILE A 35 11.34 11.53 0.86
N ARG A 36 10.59 12.47 0.29
CA ARG A 36 9.77 13.41 1.06
C ARG A 36 8.56 12.68 1.64
N HIS A 37 8.32 12.83 2.94
CA HIS A 37 7.13 12.29 3.60
C HIS A 37 6.05 13.37 3.71
N GLU A 38 4.89 13.12 3.11
CA GLU A 38 3.71 13.95 3.25
C GLU A 38 2.66 13.18 4.07
N ARG A 39 2.09 13.84 5.08
CA ARG A 39 1.05 13.24 5.92
C ARG A 39 -0.28 13.85 5.54
N THR A 40 -1.31 13.01 5.34
CA THR A 40 -2.66 13.52 5.10
C THR A 40 -3.19 14.15 6.38
N ILE A 41 -3.85 15.29 6.24
CA ILE A 41 -4.48 15.97 7.37
C ILE A 41 -5.69 15.12 7.80
N PRO A 42 -5.96 14.94 9.11
CA PRO A 42 -7.24 14.39 9.55
C PRO A 42 -8.36 15.19 8.87
N GLU A 43 -9.37 14.52 8.31
CA GLU A 43 -10.45 15.15 7.51
C GLU A 43 -10.17 15.47 6.04
N THR A 44 -9.04 14.99 5.48
CA THR A 44 -8.83 14.94 4.01
C THR A 44 -8.75 13.51 3.44
N PRO A 45 -9.79 12.65 3.59
CA PRO A 45 -9.77 11.27 3.09
C PRO A 45 -9.43 11.15 1.60
N GLN A 46 -9.74 12.19 0.80
CA GLN A 46 -9.50 12.20 -0.64
C GLN A 46 -8.00 12.09 -0.98
N GLN A 47 -7.11 12.57 -0.10
CA GLN A 47 -5.66 12.49 -0.33
C GLN A 47 -5.12 11.07 -0.21
N ASN A 48 -5.74 10.23 0.62
CA ASN A 48 -5.42 8.82 0.76
C ASN A 48 -6.36 7.90 -0.04
N GLY A 49 -7.45 8.46 -0.56
CA GLY A 49 -8.52 7.69 -1.20
C GLY A 49 -8.08 6.87 -2.40
N VAL A 50 -6.99 7.23 -3.09
CA VAL A 50 -6.43 6.41 -4.17
C VAL A 50 -5.85 5.10 -3.60
N ALA A 51 -5.06 5.19 -2.53
CA ALA A 51 -4.48 4.03 -1.87
C ALA A 51 -5.57 3.17 -1.23
N GLU A 52 -6.55 3.78 -0.56
CA GLU A 52 -7.68 3.07 0.05
C GLU A 52 -8.53 2.33 -0.99
N ARG A 53 -8.85 2.98 -2.13
CA ARG A 53 -9.59 2.33 -3.21
C ARG A 53 -8.80 1.16 -3.79
N MET A 54 -7.51 1.32 -4.04
CA MET A 54 -6.67 0.23 -4.56
C MET A 54 -6.61 -0.94 -3.58
N ASN A 55 -6.39 -0.67 -2.30
CA ASN A 55 -6.36 -1.71 -1.26
C ASN A 55 -7.69 -2.46 -1.20
N ARG A 56 -8.82 -1.75 -1.25
CA ARG A 56 -10.15 -2.37 -1.30
C ARG A 56 -10.32 -3.25 -2.54
N THR A 57 -9.95 -2.75 -3.73
CA THR A 57 -10.03 -3.53 -4.98
C THR A 57 -9.16 -4.79 -4.93
N LEU A 58 -7.94 -4.73 -4.40
CA LEU A 58 -7.07 -5.90 -4.26
C LEU A 58 -7.67 -6.96 -3.31
N VAL A 59 -8.18 -6.51 -2.16
CA VAL A 59 -8.83 -7.38 -1.17
C VAL A 59 -10.09 -8.04 -1.75
N GLU A 60 -10.92 -7.28 -2.44
CA GLU A 60 -12.14 -7.79 -3.09
C GLU A 60 -11.79 -8.81 -4.17
N LYS A 61 -10.86 -8.48 -5.08
CA LYS A 61 -10.38 -9.42 -6.11
C LYS A 61 -9.85 -10.72 -5.50
N ALA A 62 -8.96 -10.63 -4.50
CA ALA A 62 -8.37 -11.79 -3.86
C ALA A 62 -9.43 -12.69 -3.20
N ARG A 63 -10.41 -12.08 -2.51
CA ARG A 63 -11.54 -12.82 -1.91
C ARG A 63 -12.40 -13.50 -2.95
N THR A 64 -12.78 -12.78 -4.01
CA THR A 64 -13.59 -13.34 -5.09
C THR A 64 -12.89 -14.52 -5.76
N MET A 65 -11.58 -14.42 -6.04
CA MET A 65 -10.81 -15.52 -6.62
C MET A 65 -10.75 -16.76 -5.71
N LEU A 66 -10.53 -16.57 -4.41
CA LEU A 66 -10.49 -17.69 -3.46
C LEU A 66 -11.85 -18.40 -3.35
N ILE A 67 -12.94 -17.63 -3.34
CA ILE A 67 -14.30 -18.17 -3.28
C ILE A 67 -14.64 -18.91 -4.58
N ASP A 68 -14.37 -18.30 -5.74
CA ASP A 68 -14.67 -18.87 -7.05
C ASP A 68 -13.89 -20.17 -7.30
N ALA A 69 -12.62 -20.21 -6.90
CA ALA A 69 -11.77 -21.40 -7.01
C ALA A 69 -11.99 -22.41 -5.87
N ASN A 70 -12.87 -22.12 -4.91
CA ASN A 70 -13.11 -22.93 -3.71
C ASN A 70 -11.82 -23.31 -2.95
N LEU A 71 -10.92 -22.33 -2.81
CA LEU A 71 -9.60 -22.48 -2.19
C LEU A 71 -9.60 -22.00 -0.73
N SER A 72 -8.68 -22.56 0.07
CA SER A 72 -8.50 -22.15 1.47
C SER A 72 -8.06 -20.68 1.57
N PRO A 73 -8.56 -19.91 2.55
CA PRO A 73 -8.03 -18.60 2.91
C PRO A 73 -6.52 -18.59 3.23
N ASP A 74 -5.91 -19.75 3.51
CA ASP A 74 -4.47 -19.87 3.73
C ASP A 74 -3.66 -19.42 2.50
N LEU A 75 -4.25 -19.49 1.31
CA LEU A 75 -3.66 -19.01 0.04
C LEU A 75 -3.84 -17.50 -0.18
N TRP A 76 -4.08 -16.73 0.88
CA TRP A 76 -4.31 -15.29 0.81
C TRP A 76 -3.15 -14.54 0.13
N ALA A 77 -1.90 -14.89 0.44
CA ALA A 77 -0.74 -14.21 -0.10
C ALA A 77 -0.64 -14.40 -1.63
N GLU A 78 -0.91 -15.62 -2.10
CA GLU A 78 -0.94 -16.00 -3.51
C GLU A 78 -2.12 -15.33 -4.24
N ALA A 79 -3.30 -15.31 -3.61
CA ALA A 79 -4.49 -14.67 -4.16
C ALA A 79 -4.31 -13.15 -4.30
N VAL A 80 -3.74 -12.47 -3.30
CA VAL A 80 -3.41 -11.04 -3.39
C VAL A 80 -2.31 -10.78 -4.41
N GLY A 81 -1.29 -11.64 -4.48
CA GLY A 81 -0.24 -11.57 -5.50
C GLY A 81 -0.82 -11.65 -6.93
N THR A 82 -1.78 -12.56 -7.13
CA THR A 82 -2.51 -12.71 -8.39
C THR A 82 -3.42 -11.51 -8.67
N ALA A 83 -4.09 -10.96 -7.65
CA ALA A 83 -4.97 -9.81 -7.78
C ALA A 83 -4.24 -8.52 -8.22
N ASN A 84 -2.93 -8.46 -7.92
CA ASN A 84 -2.02 -7.37 -8.20
C ASN A 84 -1.30 -7.49 -9.56
N TYR A 85 -1.51 -8.59 -10.30
CA TYR A 85 -1.00 -8.79 -11.65
C TYR A 85 -1.97 -8.20 -12.69
#